data_AF-A0A522VTU0-F1
#
_entry.id   AF-A0A522VTU0-F1
#
_cell.length_a   1.000
_cell.length_b   1.000
_cell.length_c   1.000
_cell.angle_alpha   90.00
_cell.angle_beta   90.00
_cell.angle_gamma   90.00
#
_symmetry.space_group_name_H-M   'P 1'
#
loop_
_entity.id
_entity.type
_entity.pdbx_description
1 polymer ?
#
loop_
_entity_poly.entity_id
_entity_poly.type
_entity_poly.pdbx_seq_one_letter_code
_entity_poly.pdbx_strand_id
1 'polypeptide(L)'
;MKRTLALAPLLWLCVALAAGGEETRVLDTEDGGQIRYTLRTHAPDAHLLDPALELAPVDALQAAKLVTRHLAAGRVEEVSLLSNAPKARFERLRESFAGWSAEDFARAFGRYFAPGNRIAGEAAIGDHRLLMWYLSDTDHLTGYFFVDVDGKLLLDDVPSETRTRLRRVLEAHRSGRAQ
;
A
#
# COMPACT_ATOMS: atom_id res chain seq x y z
N MET A 1 -33.13 -10.15 -54.71
CA MET A 1 -32.72 -8.87 -54.09
C MET A 1 -33.83 -8.35 -53.19
N LYS A 2 -33.64 -8.35 -51.87
CA LYS A 2 -33.93 -7.27 -50.91
C LYS A 2 -33.66 -7.80 -49.50
N ARG A 3 -32.70 -7.16 -48.84
CA ARG A 3 -32.22 -7.40 -47.48
C ARG A 3 -33.23 -6.81 -46.51
N THR A 4 -33.46 -7.46 -45.37
CA THR A 4 -34.10 -6.81 -44.21
C THR A 4 -33.18 -7.03 -43.01
N LEU A 5 -32.79 -5.91 -42.40
CA LEU A 5 -31.73 -5.79 -41.40
C LEU A 5 -32.08 -6.47 -40.07
N ALA A 6 -31.03 -6.97 -39.44
CA ALA A 6 -30.97 -7.45 -38.07
C ALA A 6 -31.26 -6.33 -37.05
N LEU A 7 -31.97 -6.68 -35.98
CA LEU A 7 -32.01 -5.93 -34.73
C LEU A 7 -31.07 -6.63 -33.74
N ALA A 8 -29.90 -6.03 -33.51
CA ALA A 8 -28.99 -6.43 -32.45
C ALA A 8 -29.43 -5.79 -31.13
N PRO A 9 -29.47 -6.52 -30.01
CA PRO A 9 -29.69 -5.91 -28.70
C PRO A 9 -28.40 -5.20 -28.27
N LEU A 10 -28.52 -3.90 -28.03
CA LEU A 10 -27.47 -3.08 -27.40
C LEU A 10 -27.26 -3.60 -25.97
N LEU A 11 -26.17 -4.35 -25.75
CA LEU A 11 -25.68 -4.64 -24.41
C LEU A 11 -25.10 -3.34 -23.84
N TRP A 12 -25.87 -2.69 -22.95
CA TRP A 12 -25.33 -1.65 -22.07
C TRP A 12 -24.44 -2.33 -21.02
N LEU A 13 -23.15 -2.45 -21.32
CA LEU A 13 -22.14 -2.79 -20.31
C LEU A 13 -21.81 -1.51 -19.53
N CYS A 14 -22.60 -1.19 -18.51
CA CYS A 14 -22.18 -0.23 -17.49
C CYS A 14 -21.09 -0.90 -16.65
N VAL A 15 -19.83 -0.77 -17.06
CA VAL A 15 -18.71 -0.97 -16.14
C VAL A 15 -18.74 0.19 -15.16
N ALA A 16 -19.37 -0.01 -14.02
CA ALA A 16 -19.14 0.85 -12.88
C ALA A 16 -17.67 0.65 -12.47
N LEU A 17 -16.79 1.60 -12.81
CA LEU A 17 -15.54 1.77 -12.08
C LEU A 17 -15.92 2.17 -10.65
N ALA A 18 -16.21 1.18 -9.81
CA ALA A 18 -16.30 1.39 -8.38
C ALA A 18 -14.88 1.67 -7.88
N ALA A 19 -14.52 2.94 -7.75
CA ALA A 19 -13.40 3.33 -6.91
C ALA A 19 -13.76 2.92 -5.47
N GLY A 20 -12.99 1.99 -4.87
CA GLY A 20 -13.17 1.57 -3.47
C GLY A 20 -13.89 0.24 -3.27
N GLY A 21 -13.56 -0.78 -4.07
CA GLY A 21 -14.06 -2.14 -3.84
C GLY A 21 -13.33 -2.83 -2.69
N GLU A 22 -14.07 -3.50 -1.82
CA GLU A 22 -13.54 -4.45 -0.84
C GLU A 22 -14.00 -5.87 -1.17
N GLU A 23 -13.08 -6.81 -1.11
CA GLU A 23 -13.40 -8.22 -1.29
C GLU A 23 -12.60 -9.10 -0.32
N THR A 24 -13.18 -10.22 0.09
CA THR A 24 -12.45 -11.24 0.85
C THR A 24 -11.76 -12.19 -0.10
N ARG A 25 -10.45 -12.36 0.06
CA ARG A 25 -9.62 -13.31 -0.69
C ARG A 25 -9.10 -14.41 0.22
N VAL A 26 -8.79 -15.56 -0.39
CA VAL A 26 -8.06 -16.66 0.23
C VAL A 26 -6.84 -16.93 -0.61
N LEU A 27 -5.66 -16.91 0.01
CA LEU A 27 -4.39 -17.27 -0.61
C LEU A 27 -3.97 -18.64 -0.11
N ASP A 28 -3.84 -19.60 -1.01
CA ASP A 28 -3.18 -20.87 -0.73
C ASP A 28 -1.67 -20.64 -0.58
N THR A 29 -1.09 -21.22 0.47
CA THR A 29 0.34 -21.12 0.75
C THR A 29 1.07 -22.36 0.28
N GLU A 30 2.38 -22.24 0.00
CA GLU A 30 3.21 -23.34 -0.53
C GLU A 30 3.31 -24.53 0.42
N ASP A 31 3.11 -24.30 1.72
CA ASP A 31 3.04 -25.31 2.78
C ASP A 31 1.65 -25.97 2.90
N GLY A 32 0.72 -25.71 1.98
CA GLY A 32 -0.64 -26.27 1.97
C GLY A 32 -1.61 -25.58 2.93
N GLY A 33 -1.21 -24.47 3.54
CA GLY A 33 -2.07 -23.63 4.37
C GLY A 33 -2.93 -22.64 3.56
N GLN A 34 -3.76 -21.87 4.27
CA GLN A 34 -4.58 -20.82 3.68
C GLN A 34 -4.52 -19.54 4.51
N ILE A 35 -4.37 -18.40 3.82
CA ILE A 35 -4.44 -17.06 4.40
C ILE A 35 -5.69 -16.37 3.87
N ARG A 36 -6.67 -16.15 4.73
CA ARG A 36 -7.84 -15.31 4.43
C ARG A 36 -7.52 -13.85 4.77
N TYR A 37 -7.80 -12.94 3.85
CA TYR A 37 -7.57 -11.49 4.03
C TYR A 37 -8.60 -10.68 3.23
N THR A 38 -8.85 -9.45 3.65
CA THR A 38 -9.63 -8.49 2.85
C THR A 38 -8.68 -7.72 1.94
N LEU A 39 -9.03 -7.57 0.67
CA LEU A 39 -8.36 -6.69 -0.27
C LEU A 39 -9.24 -5.48 -0.56
N ARG A 40 -8.70 -4.28 -0.36
CA ARG A 40 -9.31 -3.01 -0.73
C ARG A 40 -8.57 -2.40 -1.91
N THR A 41 -9.31 -1.93 -2.91
CA THR A 41 -8.77 -1.14 -4.02
C THR A 41 -8.89 0.35 -3.74
N HIS A 42 -7.97 1.12 -4.33
CA HIS A 42 -7.90 2.57 -4.18
C HIS A 42 -8.08 3.25 -5.54
N ALA A 43 -8.44 4.52 -5.55
CA ALA A 43 -8.50 5.30 -6.79
C ALA A 43 -7.12 5.33 -7.49
N PRO A 44 -7.06 5.43 -8.83
CA PRO A 44 -5.80 5.39 -9.58
C PRO A 44 -4.77 6.45 -9.16
N ASP A 45 -5.25 7.58 -8.66
CA ASP A 45 -4.49 8.75 -8.19
C ASP A 45 -4.36 8.80 -6.66
N ALA A 46 -4.82 7.75 -5.96
CA ALA A 46 -4.83 7.72 -4.50
C ALA A 46 -3.44 7.83 -3.87
N HIS A 47 -2.35 7.65 -4.63
CA HIS A 47 -0.99 7.86 -4.13
C HIS A 47 -0.62 9.34 -4.02
N LEU A 48 -1.25 10.24 -4.78
CA LEU A 48 -0.90 11.66 -4.86
C LEU A 48 -1.13 12.38 -3.53
N LEU A 49 -0.32 13.41 -3.27
CA LEU A 49 -0.50 14.31 -2.13
C LEU A 49 -1.50 15.41 -2.50
N ASP A 50 -2.55 15.54 -1.71
CA ASP A 50 -3.42 16.71 -1.73
C ASP A 50 -2.84 17.75 -0.75
N PRO A 51 -2.41 18.94 -1.22
CA PRO A 51 -1.85 19.97 -0.36
C PRO A 51 -2.88 20.57 0.62
N ALA A 52 -4.19 20.43 0.35
CA ALA A 52 -5.24 20.91 1.24
C ALA A 52 -5.55 19.91 2.36
N LEU A 53 -5.10 18.65 2.24
CA LEU A 53 -5.36 17.61 3.22
C LEU A 53 -4.23 17.53 4.26
N GLU A 54 -4.59 17.73 5.53
CA GLU A 54 -3.70 17.41 6.64
C GLU A 54 -3.67 15.89 6.86
N LEU A 55 -2.57 15.26 6.46
CA LEU A 55 -2.38 13.82 6.63
C LEU A 55 -2.29 13.43 8.12
N ALA A 56 -3.10 12.46 8.51
CA ALA A 56 -3.08 11.84 9.84
C ALA A 56 -3.02 10.31 9.72
N PRO A 57 -2.45 9.58 10.71
CA PRO A 57 -2.33 8.13 10.67
C PRO A 57 -3.64 7.44 11.08
N VAL A 58 -4.77 7.83 10.47
CA VAL A 58 -6.11 7.31 10.77
C VAL A 58 -6.51 6.13 9.88
N ASP A 59 -5.81 5.96 8.76
CA ASP A 59 -5.96 4.82 7.84
C ASP A 59 -4.59 4.49 7.21
N ALA A 60 -4.48 3.31 6.58
CA ALA A 60 -3.23 2.83 6.03
C ALA A 60 -2.69 3.70 4.88
N LEU A 61 -3.59 4.30 4.08
CA LEU A 61 -3.21 5.15 2.95
C LEU A 61 -2.58 6.45 3.45
N GLN A 62 -3.26 7.16 4.34
CA GLN A 62 -2.77 8.40 4.91
C GLN A 62 -1.52 8.17 5.76
N ALA A 63 -1.48 7.10 6.55
CA ALA A 63 -0.28 6.74 7.33
C ALA A 63 0.93 6.50 6.41
N ALA A 64 0.77 5.76 5.31
CA ALA A 64 1.85 5.55 4.35
C ALA A 64 2.29 6.84 3.66
N LYS A 65 1.35 7.67 3.21
CA LYS A 65 1.68 8.98 2.64
C LYS A 65 2.45 9.84 3.63
N LEU A 66 2.02 9.84 4.89
CA LEU A 66 2.64 10.60 5.97
C LEU A 66 4.07 10.13 6.20
N VAL A 67 4.28 8.81 6.38
CA VAL A 67 5.59 8.18 6.51
C VAL A 67 6.49 8.54 5.34
N THR A 68 6.03 8.33 4.11
CA THR A 68 6.81 8.61 2.89
C THR A 68 7.14 10.10 2.76
N ARG A 69 6.22 11.00 3.11
CA ARG A 69 6.46 12.45 3.13
C ARG A 69 7.53 12.86 4.14
N HIS A 70 7.52 12.27 5.34
CA HIS A 70 8.57 12.53 6.34
C HIS A 70 9.92 11.95 5.89
N LEU A 71 9.94 10.75 5.33
CA LEU A 71 11.15 10.14 4.77
C LEU A 71 11.72 10.97 3.63
N ALA A 72 10.91 11.44 2.67
CA ALA A 72 11.37 12.27 1.56
C ALA A 72 12.00 13.60 2.00
N ALA A 73 11.67 14.07 3.19
CA ALA A 73 12.25 15.26 3.79
C ALA A 73 13.37 14.96 4.80
N GLY A 74 13.84 13.71 4.88
CA GLY A 74 14.89 13.29 5.82
C GLY A 74 14.51 13.34 7.31
N ARG A 75 13.21 13.46 7.63
CA ARG A 75 12.72 13.59 9.02
C ARG A 75 12.59 12.22 9.69
N VAL A 76 13.71 11.56 9.94
CA VAL A 76 13.76 10.19 10.50
C VAL A 76 13.14 10.05 11.88
N GLU A 77 13.25 11.08 12.72
CA GLU A 77 12.62 11.11 14.05
C GLU A 77 11.09 11.06 13.95
N GLU A 78 10.51 11.91 13.09
CA GLU A 78 9.07 11.94 12.86
C GLU A 78 8.53 10.61 12.31
N VAL A 79 9.26 9.97 11.40
CA VAL A 79 8.89 8.64 10.89
C VAL A 79 8.90 7.60 12.00
N SER A 80 9.84 7.72 12.94
CA SER A 80 9.97 6.78 14.04
C SER A 80 8.81 6.88 15.02
N LEU A 81 8.25 8.08 15.21
CA LEU A 81 7.04 8.28 16.03
C LEU A 81 5.77 7.66 15.41
N LEU A 82 5.80 7.35 14.11
CA LEU A 82 4.71 6.66 13.39
C LEU A 82 4.84 5.14 13.44
N SER A 83 5.45 4.58 14.49
CA SER A 83 5.71 3.15 14.66
C SER A 83 5.22 2.65 16.01
N ASN A 84 4.79 1.39 16.08
CA ASN A 84 4.49 0.70 17.34
C ASN A 84 5.76 0.32 18.14
N ALA A 85 6.96 0.58 17.59
CA ALA A 85 8.24 0.40 18.26
C ALA A 85 9.20 1.58 17.95
N PRO A 86 8.88 2.81 18.41
CA PRO A 86 9.49 4.04 17.89
C PRO A 86 11.00 4.12 18.11
N LYS A 87 11.50 3.75 19.31
CA LYS A 87 12.94 3.72 19.60
C LYS A 87 13.69 2.77 18.67
N ALA A 88 13.16 1.56 18.50
CA ALA A 88 13.78 0.55 17.64
C ALA A 88 13.74 0.96 16.16
N ARG A 89 12.67 1.64 15.72
CA ARG A 89 12.60 2.20 14.37
C ARG A 89 13.64 3.30 14.16
N PHE A 90 13.78 4.22 15.11
CA PHE A 90 14.74 5.31 15.01
C PHE A 90 16.16 4.79 14.82
N GLU A 91 16.61 3.85 15.65
CA GLU A 91 17.95 3.27 15.51
C GLU A 91 18.15 2.61 14.14
N ARG A 92 17.16 1.82 13.67
CA ARG A 92 17.25 1.19 12.34
C ARG A 92 17.31 2.21 11.21
N LEU A 93 16.51 3.28 11.25
CA LEU A 93 16.53 4.31 10.19
C LEU A 93 17.84 5.10 10.24
N ARG A 94 18.32 5.46 11.43
CA ARG A 94 19.60 6.15 11.64
C ARG A 94 20.77 5.33 11.08
N GLU A 95 20.79 4.03 11.34
CA GLU A 95 21.81 3.11 10.80
C GLU A 95 21.66 2.92 9.29
N SER A 96 20.45 2.67 8.80
CA SER A 96 20.19 2.38 7.38
C SER A 96 20.53 3.56 6.46
N PHE A 97 20.36 4.78 6.97
CA PHE A 97 20.59 6.01 6.21
C PHE A 97 21.80 6.79 6.70
N ALA A 98 22.74 6.13 7.40
CA ALA A 98 23.99 6.75 7.78
C ALA A 98 24.72 7.28 6.53
N GLY A 99 25.05 8.58 6.56
CA GLY A 99 25.73 9.25 5.43
C GLY A 99 24.81 9.72 4.30
N TRP A 100 23.49 9.52 4.39
CA TRP A 100 22.57 10.03 3.39
C TRP A 100 22.43 11.55 3.46
N SER A 101 22.41 12.18 2.29
CA SER A 101 22.08 13.60 2.15
C SER A 101 20.57 13.82 2.07
N ALA A 102 20.11 15.06 2.21
CA ALA A 102 18.72 15.42 1.98
C ALA A 102 18.25 15.09 0.54
N GLU A 103 19.15 15.20 -0.44
CA GLU A 103 18.85 14.86 -1.83
C GLU A 103 18.63 13.35 -2.02
N ASP A 104 19.39 12.51 -1.31
CA ASP A 104 19.19 11.06 -1.34
C ASP A 104 17.81 10.66 -0.83
N PHE A 105 17.38 11.27 0.28
CA PHE A 105 16.02 11.08 0.82
C PHE A 105 14.94 11.54 -0.17
N ALA A 106 15.09 12.76 -0.70
CA ALA A 106 14.13 13.33 -1.65
C ALA A 106 14.00 12.45 -2.90
N ARG A 107 15.13 11.97 -3.44
CA ARG A 107 15.17 11.08 -4.60
C ARG A 107 14.55 9.71 -4.31
N ALA A 108 14.92 9.08 -3.19
CA ALA A 108 14.51 7.72 -2.87
C ALA A 108 13.02 7.60 -2.49
N PHE A 109 12.49 8.59 -1.77
CA PHE A 109 11.11 8.55 -1.23
C PHE A 109 10.17 9.52 -1.93
N GLY A 110 10.64 10.65 -2.46
CA GLY A 110 9.81 11.56 -3.24
C GLY A 110 9.26 10.91 -4.52
N ARG A 111 10.00 9.95 -5.08
CA ARG A 111 9.55 9.18 -6.26
C ARG A 111 8.21 8.50 -6.06
N TYR A 112 7.83 8.10 -4.84
CA TYR A 112 6.56 7.40 -4.59
C TYR A 112 5.35 8.18 -5.10
N PHE A 113 5.43 9.52 -5.08
CA PHE A 113 4.39 10.44 -5.54
C PHE A 113 4.48 10.82 -7.02
N ALA A 114 5.47 10.29 -7.75
CA ALA A 114 5.66 10.58 -9.17
C ALA A 114 4.51 10.02 -10.03
N PRO A 115 4.23 10.62 -11.20
CA PRO A 115 3.32 10.04 -12.19
C PRO A 115 3.75 8.61 -12.58
N GLY A 116 2.80 7.71 -12.79
CA GLY A 116 3.04 6.31 -13.15
C GLY A 116 3.10 5.35 -11.96
N ASN A 117 3.49 5.84 -10.78
CA ASN A 117 3.35 5.11 -9.52
C ASN A 117 1.88 5.09 -9.08
N ARG A 118 1.51 4.10 -8.26
CA ARG A 118 0.12 3.96 -7.78
C ARG A 118 0.02 3.09 -6.54
N ILE A 119 -1.08 3.23 -5.81
CA ILE A 119 -1.49 2.24 -4.80
C ILE A 119 -2.07 1.04 -5.53
N ALA A 120 -1.44 -0.12 -5.38
CA ALA A 120 -1.90 -1.36 -6.00
C ALA A 120 -3.05 -2.00 -5.22
N GLY A 121 -3.10 -1.75 -3.90
CA GLY A 121 -4.16 -2.22 -3.04
C GLY A 121 -3.76 -2.17 -1.57
N GLU A 122 -4.71 -2.51 -0.71
CA GLU A 122 -4.54 -2.64 0.73
C GLU A 122 -5.07 -4.00 1.17
N ALA A 123 -4.21 -4.81 1.79
CA ALA A 123 -4.60 -6.10 2.37
C ALA A 123 -4.78 -5.96 3.90
N ALA A 124 -5.83 -6.56 4.46
CA ALA A 124 -6.14 -6.50 5.88
C ALA A 124 -6.37 -7.88 6.50
N ILE A 125 -5.83 -8.09 7.71
CA ILE A 125 -6.11 -9.24 8.57
C ILE A 125 -6.26 -8.73 10.01
N GLY A 126 -7.49 -8.77 10.55
CA GLY A 126 -7.79 -8.20 11.87
C GLY A 126 -7.45 -6.72 11.92
N ASP A 127 -6.58 -6.32 12.85
CA ASP A 127 -6.12 -4.94 13.03
C ASP A 127 -4.85 -4.60 12.22
N HIS A 128 -4.29 -5.59 11.51
CA HIS A 128 -3.10 -5.37 10.70
C HIS A 128 -3.48 -5.01 9.26
N ARG A 129 -2.66 -4.16 8.64
CA ARG A 129 -2.80 -3.70 7.25
C ARG A 129 -1.47 -3.84 6.52
N LEU A 130 -1.56 -4.08 5.22
CA LEU A 130 -0.47 -3.98 4.26
C LEU A 130 -0.94 -3.04 3.15
N LEU A 131 -0.33 -1.86 3.04
CA LEU A 131 -0.54 -0.99 1.88
C LEU A 131 0.52 -1.34 0.83
N MET A 132 0.08 -1.71 -0.37
CA MET A 132 0.95 -2.10 -1.49
C MET A 132 1.08 -0.94 -2.47
N TRP A 133 2.31 -0.56 -2.80
CA TRP A 133 2.62 0.57 -3.66
C TRP A 133 3.47 0.10 -4.84
N TYR A 134 3.01 0.37 -6.05
CA TYR A 134 3.74 0.03 -7.26
C TYR A 134 4.62 1.21 -7.70
N LEU A 135 5.89 0.92 -7.93
CA LEU A 135 6.91 1.84 -8.41
C LEU A 135 7.26 1.51 -9.86
N SER A 136 6.82 2.35 -10.80
CA SER A 136 6.93 2.12 -12.24
C SER A 136 8.36 2.24 -12.77
N ASP A 137 9.20 3.04 -12.13
CA ASP A 137 10.62 3.21 -12.48
C ASP A 137 11.43 1.92 -12.34
N THR A 138 10.98 1.03 -11.45
CA THR A 138 11.66 -0.21 -11.07
C THR A 138 10.80 -1.46 -11.31
N ASP A 139 9.60 -1.29 -11.88
CA ASP A 139 8.57 -2.32 -12.02
C ASP A 139 8.38 -3.15 -10.74
N HIS A 140 8.36 -2.46 -9.59
CA HIS A 140 8.43 -3.11 -8.29
C HIS A 140 7.23 -2.79 -7.41
N LEU A 141 6.66 -3.83 -6.80
CA LEU A 141 5.64 -3.69 -5.76
C LEU A 141 6.29 -3.67 -4.38
N THR A 142 6.22 -2.55 -3.68
CA THR A 142 6.66 -2.41 -2.28
C THR A 142 5.47 -2.41 -1.33
N GLY A 143 5.73 -2.48 -0.02
CA GLY A 143 4.66 -2.48 0.98
C GLY A 143 5.05 -1.86 2.32
N TYR A 144 4.09 -1.14 2.92
CA TYR A 144 4.14 -0.74 4.33
C TYR A 144 3.20 -1.63 5.13
N PHE A 145 3.70 -2.15 6.25
CA PHE A 145 2.91 -2.90 7.22
C PHE A 145 2.48 -1.97 8.34
N PHE A 146 1.19 -1.96 8.66
CA PHE A 146 0.62 -1.17 9.75
C PHE A 146 -0.18 -2.06 10.70
N VAL A 147 -0.36 -1.58 11.92
CA VAL A 147 -1.28 -2.15 12.90
C VAL A 147 -2.04 -1.01 13.57
N ASP A 148 -3.33 -1.22 13.81
CA ASP A 148 -4.15 -0.30 14.59
C ASP A 148 -3.78 -0.41 16.07
N VAL A 149 -3.40 0.71 16.68
CA VAL A 149 -3.16 0.85 18.11
C VAL A 149 -3.95 2.07 18.58
N ASP A 150 -5.01 1.83 19.36
CA ASP A 150 -5.88 2.87 19.92
C ASP A 150 -6.43 3.85 18.86
N GLY A 151 -6.86 3.33 17.70
CA GLY A 151 -7.44 4.12 16.61
C GLY A 151 -6.42 4.85 15.74
N LYS A 152 -5.13 4.50 15.86
CA LYS A 152 -4.04 5.02 15.03
C LYS A 152 -3.36 3.88 14.29
N LEU A 153 -3.16 4.03 12.98
CA LEU A 153 -2.42 3.10 12.14
C LEU A 153 -0.93 3.44 12.21
N LEU A 154 -0.19 2.65 12.97
CA LEU A 154 1.26 2.79 13.14
C LEU A 154 1.99 1.74 12.34
N LEU A 155 3.21 2.04 11.89
CA LEU A 155 4.10 1.07 11.26
C LEU A 155 4.29 -0.13 12.19
N ASP A 156 4.02 -1.32 11.67
CA ASP A 156 4.10 -2.56 12.41
C ASP A 156 5.54 -3.08 12.39
N ASP A 157 6.30 -2.70 13.40
CA ASP A 157 7.70 -3.07 13.60
C ASP A 157 7.90 -4.18 14.63
N VAL A 158 6.87 -4.47 15.44
CA VAL A 158 6.87 -5.60 16.37
C VAL A 158 6.59 -6.89 15.59
N PRO A 159 7.44 -7.92 15.67
CA PRO A 159 7.18 -9.20 15.01
C PRO A 159 5.87 -9.84 15.49
N SER A 160 5.04 -10.28 14.53
CA SER A 160 3.82 -11.02 14.81
C SER A 160 3.57 -12.08 13.73
N GLU A 161 2.73 -13.07 14.06
CA GLU A 161 2.29 -14.07 13.08
C GLU A 161 1.49 -13.40 11.96
N THR A 162 0.60 -12.48 12.29
CA THR A 162 -0.22 -11.75 11.31
C THR A 162 0.63 -10.94 10.34
N ARG A 163 1.66 -10.23 10.82
CA ARG A 163 2.62 -9.53 9.96
C ARG A 163 3.37 -10.49 9.04
N THR A 164 3.71 -11.68 9.52
CA THR A 164 4.34 -12.72 8.71
C THR A 164 3.40 -13.24 7.63
N ARG A 165 2.11 -13.42 7.95
CA ARG A 165 1.07 -13.77 6.97
C ARG A 165 0.89 -12.67 5.91
N LEU A 166 0.80 -11.40 6.32
CA LEU A 166 0.75 -10.27 5.38
C LEU A 166 2.00 -10.18 4.49
N ARG A 167 3.19 -10.52 5.01
CA ARG A 167 4.39 -10.60 4.18
C ARG A 167 4.25 -11.65 3.08
N ARG A 168 3.69 -12.83 3.38
CA ARG A 168 3.40 -13.86 2.37
C ARG A 168 2.38 -13.37 1.32
N VAL A 169 1.40 -12.56 1.74
CA VAL A 169 0.46 -11.90 0.80
C VAL A 169 1.21 -10.96 -0.13
N LEU A 170 2.09 -10.09 0.37
CA LEU A 170 2.91 -9.19 -0.46
C LEU A 170 3.74 -9.98 -1.49
N GLU A 171 4.41 -11.05 -1.07
CA GLU A 171 5.21 -11.89 -1.97
C GLU A 171 4.36 -12.58 -3.04
N ALA A 172 3.14 -13.00 -2.70
CA ALA A 172 2.22 -13.60 -3.67
C ALA A 172 1.73 -12.59 -4.71
N HIS A 173 1.50 -11.33 -4.32
CA HIS A 173 1.19 -10.24 -5.25
C HIS A 173 2.38 -9.93 -6.15
N ARG A 174 3.60 -9.87 -5.59
CA ARG A 174 4.85 -9.69 -6.36
C ARG A 174 5.06 -10.79 -7.41
N SER A 175 4.78 -12.03 -7.07
CA SER A 175 4.98 -13.17 -7.97
C SER A 175 3.78 -13.44 -8.90
N GLY A 176 2.74 -12.60 -8.85
CA GLY A 176 1.51 -12.78 -9.63
C GLY A 176 0.60 -13.94 -9.21
N ARG A 177 0.87 -14.59 -8.06
CA ARG A 177 0.05 -15.70 -7.54
C ARG A 177 -1.26 -15.24 -6.87
N ALA A 178 -1.35 -13.96 -6.53
CA ALA A 178 -2.48 -13.38 -5.81
C ALA A 178 -3.24 -12.29 -6.61
N GLN A 179 -3.15 -12.30 -7.95
CA GLN A 179 -3.83 -11.33 -8.83
C GLN A 179 -5.36 -11.52 -8.82
#